data_AF-W5TY19-F1
#
_entry.id   AF-W5TY19-F1
#
_cell.length_a   1.000
_cell.length_b   1.000
_cell.length_c   1.000
_cell.angle_alpha   90.00
_cell.angle_beta   90.00
_cell.angle_gamma   90.00
#
_symmetry.space_group_name_H-M   'P 1'
#
loop_
_entity.id
_entity.type
_entity.pdbx_description
1 polymer ?
#
loop_
_entity_poly.entity_id
_entity_poly.type
_entity_poly.pdbx_seq_one_letter_code
_entity_poly.pdbx_strand_id
1 'polypeptide(L)'
;MKTRAALAITAVGSAVLLSGCAGSGSNHSLAPTTTAAPTSAPVTVAPAAYTTADNQTKPGQHHMTMTVTTDDTAAIQAAFYQLKAKLIGAQETGAYWVAVDCGLPNPNGSDRGVRLGNGKIAIGDLAAAQTGLRSMGSEMSFNPNTFCRNDAPPTAAVPSGPLNEDVALKACTAELERKYTADQLPLTVDARPQKVQSWYVLTGTSTGHQTPGHTPNAVMNFTCTAETGTDGQISAKLTAFEPR
;
A
#
# COMPACT_ATOMS: atom_id res chain seq x y z
N MET A 1 14.87 36.30 -38.74
CA MET A 1 14.03 35.75 -39.82
C MET A 1 13.33 34.51 -39.27
N LYS A 2 12.00 34.57 -39.09
CA LYS A 2 10.96 33.68 -39.69
C LYS A 2 11.13 32.18 -39.30
N THR A 3 10.18 31.47 -38.70
CA THR A 3 8.70 31.55 -38.76
C THR A 3 8.09 30.76 -37.59
N ARG A 4 6.99 31.24 -37.00
CA ARG A 4 6.13 30.48 -36.08
C ARG A 4 5.05 29.74 -36.89
N ALA A 5 4.66 28.54 -36.46
CA ALA A 5 3.46 27.87 -36.95
C ALA A 5 2.53 27.54 -35.77
N ALA A 6 1.31 28.06 -35.84
CA ALA A 6 0.18 27.75 -34.97
C ALA A 6 -0.73 26.74 -35.69
N LEU A 7 -1.32 25.81 -34.95
CA LEU A 7 -2.36 24.91 -35.46
C LEU A 7 -3.61 25.08 -34.60
N ALA A 8 -4.72 25.43 -35.25
CA ALA A 8 -6.06 25.54 -34.70
C ALA A 8 -6.95 24.50 -35.40
N ILE A 9 -7.83 23.82 -34.66
CA ILE A 9 -8.88 22.93 -35.16
C ILE A 9 -10.09 23.14 -34.23
N THR A 10 -11.02 24.04 -34.55
CA THR A 10 -12.29 23.87 -35.28
C THR A 10 -13.27 22.88 -34.62
N ALA A 11 -14.29 23.46 -33.99
CA ALA A 11 -15.50 22.81 -33.48
C ALA A 11 -16.49 22.52 -34.60
N VAL A 12 -17.25 21.42 -34.49
CA VAL A 12 -18.48 21.18 -35.26
C VAL A 12 -19.56 20.74 -34.29
N GLY A 13 -20.63 21.53 -34.21
CA GLY A 13 -21.88 21.15 -33.59
C GLY A 13 -22.81 20.49 -34.61
N SER A 14 -23.78 19.72 -34.11
CA SER A 14 -25.05 19.45 -34.80
C SER A 14 -26.11 19.10 -33.75
N ALA A 15 -27.21 19.83 -33.80
CA ALA A 15 -28.45 19.63 -33.04
C ALA A 15 -29.48 18.86 -33.90
N VAL A 16 -30.70 18.71 -33.35
CA VAL A 16 -32.01 18.37 -34.00
C VAL A 16 -32.38 16.87 -33.91
N LEU A 17 -33.59 16.39 -33.56
CA LEU A 17 -34.84 16.90 -32.94
C LEU A 17 -35.78 15.65 -32.68
N LEU A 18 -36.87 15.87 -31.93
CA LEU A 18 -38.24 15.29 -32.08
C LEU A 18 -38.65 13.92 -31.47
N SER A 19 -39.45 14.05 -30.38
CA SER A 19 -40.82 13.55 -30.13
C SER A 19 -41.27 12.12 -30.49
N GLY A 20 -41.87 11.44 -29.51
CA GLY A 20 -42.81 10.32 -29.68
C GLY A 20 -43.70 10.12 -28.44
N CYS A 21 -45.02 10.05 -28.65
CA CYS A 21 -46.08 10.13 -27.64
C CYS A 21 -46.39 8.82 -26.89
N ALA A 22 -46.85 9.02 -25.65
CA ALA A 22 -47.81 8.27 -24.82
C ALA A 22 -48.15 6.79 -25.14
N GLY A 23 -47.98 5.96 -24.10
CA GLY A 23 -48.71 4.71 -23.91
C GLY A 23 -49.04 4.53 -22.43
N SER A 24 -50.32 4.68 -22.07
CA SER A 24 -50.86 4.41 -20.74
C SER A 24 -50.83 2.92 -20.42
N GLY A 25 -50.15 2.55 -19.33
CA GLY A 25 -50.17 1.22 -18.77
C GLY A 25 -50.13 1.32 -17.25
N SER A 26 -51.30 1.22 -16.63
CA SER A 26 -51.49 1.14 -15.19
C SER A 26 -50.75 -0.08 -14.64
N ASN A 27 -49.70 0.12 -13.84
CA ASN A 27 -49.13 -0.90 -12.97
C ASN A 27 -48.65 -0.25 -11.67
N HIS A 28 -48.99 -0.89 -10.56
CA HIS A 28 -48.74 -0.47 -9.19
C HIS A 28 -47.35 0.15 -8.97
N SER A 29 -47.34 1.43 -8.61
CA SER A 29 -46.16 2.14 -8.09
C SER A 29 -45.82 1.61 -6.69
N LEU A 30 -45.12 0.49 -6.62
CA LEU A 30 -44.31 0.18 -5.45
C LEU A 30 -43.17 1.19 -5.43
N ALA A 31 -43.17 2.08 -4.44
CA ALA A 31 -42.08 3.02 -4.22
C ALA A 31 -40.75 2.24 -4.19
N PRO A 32 -39.72 2.66 -4.94
CA PRO A 32 -38.41 2.05 -4.80
C PRO A 32 -37.90 2.35 -3.40
N THR A 33 -37.88 1.33 -2.54
CA THR A 33 -37.12 1.38 -1.29
C THR A 33 -35.64 1.38 -1.68
N THR A 34 -35.09 2.55 -1.95
CA THR A 34 -33.64 2.75 -2.02
C THR A 34 -33.09 2.58 -0.63
N THR A 35 -32.75 1.35 -0.28
CA THR A 35 -31.85 1.04 0.82
C THR A 35 -30.50 1.64 0.45
N ALA A 36 -30.23 2.86 0.92
CA ALA A 36 -28.91 3.45 0.83
C ALA A 36 -27.96 2.52 1.59
N ALA A 37 -27.01 1.91 0.88
CA ALA A 37 -25.90 1.24 1.52
C ALA A 37 -25.22 2.24 2.47
N PRO A 38 -24.89 1.85 3.72
CA PRO A 38 -24.16 2.74 4.59
C PRO A 38 -22.81 3.05 3.94
N THR A 39 -22.63 4.31 3.53
CA THR A 39 -21.32 4.85 3.15
C THR A 39 -20.48 4.84 4.42
N SER A 40 -19.69 3.78 4.61
CA SER A 40 -18.66 3.77 5.63
C SER A 40 -17.75 4.97 5.38
N ALA A 41 -17.55 5.79 6.43
CA ALA A 41 -16.61 6.89 6.36
C ALA A 41 -15.22 6.35 6.00
N PRO A 42 -14.46 7.05 5.14
CA PRO A 42 -13.09 6.62 4.83
C PRO A 42 -12.30 6.51 6.15
N VAL A 43 -11.71 5.34 6.39
CA VAL A 43 -10.87 5.10 7.55
C VAL A 43 -9.62 5.97 7.39
N THR A 44 -9.52 7.03 8.17
CA THR A 44 -8.32 7.87 8.23
C THR A 44 -7.21 7.09 8.94
N VAL A 45 -6.20 6.66 8.18
CA VAL A 45 -5.02 5.99 8.75
C VAL A 45 -4.17 7.03 9.50
N ALA A 46 -3.90 6.77 10.78
CA ALA A 46 -3.02 7.63 11.57
C ALA A 46 -1.57 7.52 11.04
N PRO A 47 -0.83 8.64 10.92
CA PRO A 47 0.56 8.60 10.48
C PRO A 47 1.44 7.90 11.51
N ALA A 48 2.42 7.14 11.04
CA ALA A 48 3.45 6.56 11.87
C ALA A 48 4.24 7.65 12.62
N ALA A 49 4.61 7.40 13.87
CA ALA A 49 5.59 8.24 14.56
C ALA A 49 6.95 8.11 13.86
N TYR A 50 7.64 9.24 13.67
CA TYR A 50 8.93 9.25 12.98
C TYR A 50 9.89 10.30 13.56
N THR A 51 11.18 10.05 13.36
CA THR A 51 12.24 11.06 13.50
C THR A 51 12.90 11.29 12.15
N THR A 52 13.53 12.47 11.97
CA THR A 52 14.24 12.80 10.73
C THR A 52 15.66 13.22 11.01
N ALA A 53 16.60 12.71 10.23
CA ALA A 53 17.94 13.26 10.11
C ALA A 53 18.12 13.78 8.69
N ASP A 54 18.60 15.01 8.53
CA ASP A 54 18.90 15.59 7.23
C ASP A 54 20.41 15.68 7.03
N ASN A 55 20.88 15.21 5.89
CA ASN A 55 22.24 15.37 5.45
C ASN A 55 22.21 16.15 4.13
N GLN A 56 22.33 17.47 4.25
CA GLN A 56 22.39 18.35 3.08
C GLN A 56 23.74 18.13 2.38
N THR A 57 23.67 17.51 1.20
CA THR A 57 24.89 17.18 0.43
C THR A 57 25.33 18.35 -0.45
N LYS A 58 24.37 19.16 -0.91
CA LYS A 58 24.58 20.38 -1.72
C LYS A 58 23.48 21.40 -1.42
N PRO A 59 23.67 22.69 -1.73
CA PRO A 59 22.60 23.67 -1.62
C PRO A 59 21.34 23.23 -2.37
N GLY A 60 20.23 23.11 -1.65
CA GLY A 60 18.95 22.67 -2.20
C GLY A 60 18.83 21.17 -2.52
N GLN A 61 19.81 20.33 -2.13
CA GLN A 61 19.74 18.87 -2.24
C GLN A 61 19.92 18.20 -0.88
N HIS A 62 18.85 17.56 -0.42
CA HIS A 62 18.72 17.02 0.93
C HIS A 62 18.61 15.50 0.86
N HIS A 63 19.52 14.79 1.52
CA HIS A 63 19.38 13.36 1.75
C HIS A 63 18.88 13.16 3.18
N MET A 64 17.57 12.95 3.31
CA MET A 64 16.93 12.77 4.60
C MET A 64 16.78 11.29 4.93
N THR A 65 16.98 10.92 6.18
CA THR A 65 16.52 9.65 6.73
C THR A 65 15.30 9.91 7.60
N MET A 66 14.18 9.26 7.29
CA MET A 66 12.98 9.17 8.11
C MET A 66 12.99 7.83 8.82
N THR A 67 13.15 7.85 10.14
CA THR A 67 13.22 6.65 10.96
C THR A 67 11.86 6.37 11.59
N VAL A 68 11.33 5.16 11.40
CA VAL A 68 10.01 4.72 11.90
C VAL A 68 10.14 3.44 12.72
N THR A 69 9.17 3.13 13.58
CA THR A 69 9.15 1.90 14.40
C THR A 69 8.05 0.93 13.99
N THR A 70 7.51 1.07 12.77
CA THR A 70 6.44 0.24 12.22
C THR A 70 6.76 -0.15 10.77
N ASP A 71 6.21 -1.27 10.31
CA ASP A 71 6.22 -1.75 8.94
C ASP A 71 4.89 -1.53 8.20
N ASP A 72 3.90 -0.90 8.84
CA ASP A 72 2.64 -0.54 8.20
C ASP A 72 2.86 0.51 7.10
N THR A 73 2.85 0.04 5.86
CA THR A 73 3.03 0.89 4.67
C THR A 73 2.02 2.04 4.57
N ALA A 74 0.78 1.87 5.05
CA ALA A 74 -0.21 2.94 5.02
C ALA A 74 0.11 4.03 6.04
N ALA A 75 0.46 3.65 7.27
CA ALA A 75 0.89 4.58 8.32
C ALA A 75 2.21 5.29 7.94
N ILE A 76 3.16 4.57 7.33
CA ILE A 76 4.41 5.14 6.83
C ILE A 76 4.15 6.13 5.68
N GLN A 77 3.28 5.78 4.72
CA GLN A 77 2.91 6.67 3.62
C GLN A 77 2.25 7.95 4.16
N ALA A 78 1.37 7.84 5.16
CA ALA A 78 0.77 8.97 5.83
C ALA A 78 1.83 9.85 6.54
N ALA A 79 2.81 9.25 7.22
CA ALA A 79 3.93 9.97 7.83
C ALA A 79 4.80 10.70 6.79
N PHE A 80 5.06 10.07 5.63
CA PHE A 80 5.80 10.69 4.53
C PHE A 80 5.07 11.92 3.96
N TYR A 81 3.74 11.87 3.83
CA TYR A 81 2.95 13.04 3.44
C TYR A 81 2.93 14.12 4.53
N GLN A 82 2.92 13.74 5.80
CA GLN A 82 3.05 14.70 6.90
C GLN A 82 4.42 15.39 6.88
N LEU A 83 5.50 14.66 6.61
CA LEU A 83 6.84 15.23 6.43
C LEU A 83 6.85 16.26 5.29
N LYS A 84 6.29 15.90 4.13
CA LYS A 84 6.15 16.84 3.00
C LYS A 84 5.38 18.10 3.41
N ALA A 85 4.24 17.96 4.07
CA ALA A 85 3.44 19.11 4.51
C ALA A 85 4.23 20.01 5.49
N LYS A 86 5.04 19.42 6.38
CA LYS A 86 5.93 20.15 7.28
C LYS A 86 7.00 20.94 6.52
N LEU A 87 7.67 20.32 5.55
CA LEU A 87 8.69 20.99 4.72
C LEU A 87 8.09 22.17 3.93
N ILE A 88 6.89 21.99 3.37
CA ILE A 88 6.15 23.06 2.69
C ILE A 88 5.77 24.17 3.67
N GLY A 89 5.25 23.83 4.85
CA GLY A 89 4.84 24.80 5.87
C GLY A 89 6.02 25.61 6.44
N ALA A 90 7.21 25.01 6.48
CA ALA A 90 8.45 25.68 6.84
C ALA A 90 9.04 26.55 5.71
N GLN A 91 8.37 26.60 4.55
CA GLN A 91 8.83 27.32 3.35
C GLN A 91 10.21 26.89 2.86
N GLU A 92 10.60 25.65 3.12
CA GLU A 92 11.85 25.14 2.60
C GLU A 92 11.74 24.92 1.09
N THR A 93 12.84 25.13 0.37
CA THR A 93 12.91 24.86 -1.08
C THR A 93 14.05 23.90 -1.33
N GLY A 94 13.82 22.92 -2.19
CA GLY A 94 14.83 21.90 -2.46
C GLY A 94 14.27 20.56 -2.90
N ALA A 95 15.17 19.74 -3.43
CA ALA A 95 14.95 18.34 -3.72
C ALA A 95 15.34 17.50 -2.50
N TYR A 96 14.43 16.64 -2.06
CA TYR A 96 14.63 15.76 -0.91
C TYR A 96 14.58 14.31 -1.38
N TRP A 97 15.62 13.56 -1.09
CA TRP A 97 15.67 12.10 -1.23
C TRP A 97 15.54 11.50 0.16
N VAL A 98 14.39 10.89 0.43
CA VAL A 98 14.02 10.40 1.75
C VAL A 98 14.26 8.89 1.81
N ALA A 99 15.23 8.48 2.61
CA ALA A 99 15.42 7.12 3.07
C ALA A 99 14.43 6.80 4.19
N VAL A 100 13.63 5.75 4.07
CA VAL A 100 12.76 5.30 5.18
C VAL A 100 13.36 4.08 5.85
N ASP A 101 13.93 4.29 7.03
CA ASP A 101 14.62 3.26 7.79
C ASP A 101 13.78 2.85 9.00
N CYS A 102 13.84 1.56 9.33
CA CYS A 102 13.36 1.08 10.61
C CYS A 102 14.30 1.58 11.72
N GLY A 103 13.74 2.06 12.82
CA GLY A 103 14.46 2.51 14.02
C GLY A 103 14.72 1.40 15.03
N LEU A 104 14.22 0.20 14.78
CA LEU A 104 14.50 -0.95 15.63
C LEU A 104 15.92 -1.49 15.35
N PRO A 105 16.62 -2.00 16.38
CA PRO A 105 17.94 -2.59 16.22
C PRO A 105 17.94 -3.65 15.11
N ASN A 106 18.89 -3.55 14.19
CA ASN A 106 19.06 -4.58 13.17
C ASN A 106 19.53 -5.89 13.86
N PRO A 107 18.85 -7.03 13.65
CA PRO A 107 19.31 -8.32 14.19
C PRO A 107 20.71 -8.72 13.68
N ASN A 108 21.19 -8.12 12.59
CA ASN A 108 22.53 -8.33 12.04
C ASN A 108 23.60 -7.34 12.57
N GLY A 109 23.28 -6.50 13.56
CA GLY A 109 24.26 -5.69 14.29
C GLY A 109 24.73 -4.40 13.58
N SER A 110 24.02 -3.90 12.56
CA SER A 110 24.29 -2.56 12.03
C SER A 110 23.51 -1.48 12.78
N ASP A 111 24.17 -0.37 13.11
CA ASP A 111 23.56 0.82 13.74
C ASP A 111 22.43 1.46 12.91
N ARG A 112 22.36 1.12 11.62
CA ARG A 112 21.24 1.47 10.74
C ARG A 112 20.24 0.32 10.74
N GLY A 113 19.00 0.59 11.12
CA GLY A 113 17.93 -0.39 10.98
C GLY A 113 17.55 -0.63 9.51
N VAL A 114 16.67 -1.60 9.29
CA VAL A 114 16.33 -2.12 7.96
C VAL A 114 15.68 -1.03 7.08
N ARG A 115 16.15 -0.86 5.83
CA ARG A 115 15.55 0.06 4.85
C ARG A 115 14.17 -0.44 4.38
N LEU A 116 13.12 0.27 4.75
CA LEU A 116 11.73 -0.04 4.41
C LEU A 116 11.31 0.53 3.04
N GLY A 117 11.92 1.62 2.62
CA GLY A 117 11.58 2.24 1.34
C GLY A 117 12.36 3.51 1.07
N ASN A 118 12.10 4.10 -0.10
CA ASN A 118 12.69 5.36 -0.51
C ASN A 118 11.60 6.28 -1.06
N GLY A 119 11.76 7.58 -0.83
CA GLY A 119 10.87 8.61 -1.33
C GLY A 119 11.62 9.78 -1.93
N LYS A 120 10.89 10.59 -2.69
CA LYS A 120 11.35 11.85 -3.26
C LYS A 120 10.31 12.92 -2.99
N ILE A 121 10.75 14.12 -2.63
CA ILE A 121 9.88 15.30 -2.48
C ILE A 121 10.52 16.45 -3.27
N ALA A 122 9.70 17.14 -4.06
CA ALA A 122 10.11 18.30 -4.84
C ALA A 122 9.38 19.55 -4.33
N ILE A 123 10.10 20.51 -3.76
CA ILE A 123 9.54 21.80 -3.34
C ILE A 123 10.15 22.92 -4.19
N GLY A 124 9.35 23.44 -5.13
CA GLY A 124 9.76 24.40 -6.15
C GLY A 124 10.25 23.78 -7.46
N ASP A 125 10.47 24.63 -8.46
CA ASP A 125 10.72 24.20 -9.85
C ASP A 125 12.13 23.63 -10.08
N LEU A 126 13.13 24.17 -9.38
CA LEU A 126 14.48 23.59 -9.39
C LEU A 126 14.47 22.17 -8.81
N ALA A 127 13.72 21.95 -7.73
CA ALA A 127 13.58 20.64 -7.11
C ALA A 127 12.82 19.66 -8.00
N ALA A 128 11.78 20.13 -8.70
CA ALA A 128 11.05 19.36 -9.70
C ALA A 128 11.99 18.84 -10.80
N ALA A 129 12.83 19.73 -11.35
CA ALA A 129 13.84 19.37 -12.34
C ALA A 129 14.87 18.36 -11.81
N GLN A 130 15.30 18.49 -10.56
CA GLN A 130 16.29 17.59 -9.95
C GLN A 130 15.75 16.19 -9.64
N THR A 131 14.49 16.10 -9.20
CA THR A 131 13.87 14.83 -8.80
C THR A 131 13.17 14.09 -9.95
N GLY A 132 12.85 14.81 -11.03
CA GLY A 132 12.00 14.33 -12.13
C GLY A 132 10.50 14.36 -11.80
N LEU A 133 10.11 14.99 -10.69
CA LEU A 133 8.73 15.15 -10.28
C LEU A 133 8.16 16.48 -10.79
N ARG A 134 6.84 16.64 -10.71
CA ARG A 134 6.22 17.98 -10.83
C ARG A 134 6.57 18.85 -9.62
N SER A 135 6.46 20.17 -9.77
CA SER A 135 6.57 21.12 -8.65
C SER A 135 5.55 20.75 -7.56
N MET A 136 6.00 20.75 -6.30
CA MET A 136 5.24 20.26 -5.14
C MET A 136 4.90 18.76 -5.20
N GLY A 137 5.57 18.00 -6.06
CA GLY A 137 5.39 16.57 -6.25
C GLY A 137 6.05 15.74 -5.15
N SER A 138 5.59 14.50 -5.01
CA SER A 138 6.21 13.52 -4.13
C SER A 138 5.91 12.11 -4.62
N GLU A 139 6.86 11.20 -4.43
CA GLU A 139 6.76 9.79 -4.80
C GLU A 139 7.40 8.96 -3.68
N MET A 140 6.84 7.78 -3.41
CA MET A 140 7.38 6.84 -2.44
C MET A 140 7.28 5.42 -2.98
N SER A 141 8.34 4.65 -2.78
CA SER A 141 8.43 3.23 -3.13
C SER A 141 8.89 2.44 -1.92
N PHE A 142 8.16 1.38 -1.60
CA PHE A 142 8.53 0.45 -0.55
C PHE A 142 9.46 -0.63 -1.10
N ASN A 143 10.41 -1.05 -0.27
CA ASN A 143 11.21 -2.22 -0.57
C ASN A 143 10.39 -3.48 -0.26
N PRO A 144 10.28 -4.42 -1.20
CA PRO A 144 9.60 -5.68 -0.92
C PRO A 144 10.39 -6.47 0.14
N ASN A 145 9.68 -7.21 0.98
CA ASN A 145 10.23 -8.15 1.97
C ASN A 145 11.12 -7.52 3.05
N THR A 146 11.02 -6.21 3.29
CA THR A 146 11.68 -5.56 4.44
C THR A 146 10.66 -5.21 5.51
N PHE A 147 11.02 -5.46 6.77
CA PHE A 147 10.14 -5.30 7.91
C PHE A 147 10.85 -4.59 9.04
N CYS A 148 10.06 -3.89 9.85
CA CYS A 148 10.52 -3.20 11.04
C CYS A 148 10.18 -4.05 12.27
N ARG A 149 10.94 -5.13 12.47
CA ARG A 149 10.74 -6.08 13.57
C ARG A 149 12.09 -6.43 14.21
N ASN A 150 12.08 -6.63 15.53
CA ASN A 150 13.25 -7.09 16.30
C ASN A 150 13.46 -8.61 16.18
N ASP A 151 12.39 -9.34 15.86
CA ASP A 151 12.45 -10.79 15.71
C ASP A 151 12.88 -11.15 14.28
N ALA A 152 13.54 -12.30 14.13
CA ALA A 152 13.80 -12.87 12.82
C ALA A 152 12.49 -12.85 12.01
N PRO A 153 12.53 -12.50 10.70
CA PRO A 153 11.34 -12.56 9.86
C PRO A 153 10.67 -13.92 10.10
N PRO A 154 9.34 -14.00 10.31
CA PRO A 154 8.70 -15.24 10.71
C PRO A 154 9.16 -16.36 9.78
N THR A 155 9.98 -17.24 10.35
CA THR A 155 10.53 -18.44 9.73
C THR A 155 9.46 -19.51 9.75
N ALA A 156 8.26 -19.18 9.26
CA ALA A 156 7.47 -20.20 8.60
C ALA A 156 8.26 -20.59 7.34
N ALA A 157 9.32 -21.38 7.54
CA ALA A 157 10.05 -22.03 6.49
C ALA A 157 8.99 -22.79 5.69
N VAL A 158 8.74 -22.33 4.47
CA VAL A 158 7.86 -23.08 3.57
C VAL A 158 8.52 -24.46 3.45
N PRO A 159 7.85 -25.55 3.85
CA PRO A 159 8.48 -26.86 3.86
C PRO A 159 9.07 -27.16 2.49
N SER A 160 10.33 -27.59 2.45
CA SER A 160 10.94 -28.08 1.21
C SER A 160 10.24 -29.38 0.83
N GLY A 161 9.61 -29.41 -0.35
CA GLY A 161 8.83 -30.55 -0.80
C GLY A 161 7.87 -30.20 -1.94
N PRO A 162 7.14 -31.19 -2.48
CA PRO A 162 6.15 -30.94 -3.52
C PRO A 162 5.01 -30.08 -2.97
N LEU A 163 4.59 -29.10 -3.76
CA LEU A 163 3.44 -28.26 -3.45
C LEU A 163 2.19 -29.13 -3.27
N ASN A 164 1.66 -29.10 -2.06
CA ASN A 164 0.43 -29.76 -1.64
C ASN A 164 -0.39 -28.80 -0.76
N GLU A 165 -1.58 -29.22 -0.34
CA GLU A 165 -2.51 -28.37 0.42
C GLU A 165 -1.91 -27.82 1.72
N ASP A 166 -1.22 -28.66 2.51
CA ASP A 166 -0.58 -28.25 3.77
C ASP A 166 0.56 -27.25 3.52
N VAL A 167 1.37 -27.50 2.50
CA VAL A 167 2.48 -26.63 2.14
C VAL A 167 1.98 -25.29 1.58
N ALA A 168 0.92 -25.30 0.77
CA ALA A 168 0.27 -24.09 0.28
C ALA A 168 -0.34 -23.27 1.42
N LEU A 169 -1.00 -23.94 2.38
CA LEU A 169 -1.53 -23.29 3.58
C LEU A 169 -0.42 -22.65 4.41
N LYS A 170 0.67 -23.36 4.69
CA LYS A 170 1.82 -22.80 5.44
C LYS A 170 2.46 -21.62 4.71
N ALA A 171 2.66 -21.72 3.40
CA ALA A 171 3.23 -20.63 2.60
C ALA A 171 2.34 -19.38 2.63
N CYS A 172 1.03 -19.54 2.49
CA CYS A 172 0.08 -18.43 2.58
C CYS A 172 -0.08 -17.87 3.99
N THR A 173 -0.06 -18.71 5.02
CA THR A 173 -0.03 -18.26 6.42
C THR A 173 1.20 -17.42 6.69
N ALA A 174 2.38 -17.82 6.19
CA ALA A 174 3.60 -17.02 6.31
C ALA A 174 3.44 -15.62 5.68
N GLU A 175 2.80 -15.52 4.52
CA GLU A 175 2.51 -14.22 3.88
C GLU A 175 1.47 -13.40 4.66
N LEU A 176 0.49 -14.05 5.28
CA LEU A 176 -0.46 -13.38 6.17
C LEU A 176 0.24 -12.85 7.42
N GLU A 177 1.12 -13.62 8.06
CA GLU A 177 1.88 -13.20 9.25
C GLU A 177 2.76 -11.97 8.97
N ARG A 178 3.20 -11.79 7.72
CA ARG A 178 3.90 -10.58 7.27
C ARG A 178 3.00 -9.35 7.19
N LYS A 179 1.68 -9.49 7.14
CA LYS A 179 0.71 -8.38 7.14
C LYS A 179 0.22 -7.97 8.52
N TYR A 180 0.29 -8.88 9.49
CA TYR A 180 -0.09 -8.60 10.88
C TYR A 180 1.09 -8.06 11.68
N THR A 181 0.85 -7.18 12.66
CA THR A 181 1.89 -6.72 13.58
C THR A 181 2.27 -7.82 14.57
N ALA A 182 3.42 -7.70 15.26
CA ALA A 182 3.87 -8.70 16.22
C ALA A 182 2.84 -8.96 17.34
N ASP A 183 2.19 -7.91 17.85
CA ASP A 183 1.13 -8.00 18.87
C ASP A 183 -0.15 -8.69 18.36
N GLN A 184 -0.27 -8.83 17.03
CA GLN A 184 -1.38 -9.51 16.37
C GLN A 184 -1.08 -10.96 16.02
N LEU A 185 0.09 -11.46 16.37
CA LEU A 185 0.46 -12.86 16.22
C LEU A 185 0.28 -13.62 17.55
N PRO A 186 -0.02 -14.94 17.51
CA PRO A 186 -0.28 -15.74 16.32
C PRO A 186 -1.65 -15.41 15.70
N LEU A 187 -1.75 -15.55 14.38
CA LEU A 187 -3.02 -15.37 13.67
C LEU A 187 -3.76 -16.70 13.49
N THR A 188 -5.08 -16.64 13.48
CA THR A 188 -5.96 -17.77 13.12
C THR A 188 -6.35 -17.65 11.66
N VAL A 189 -6.11 -18.68 10.86
CA VAL A 189 -6.53 -18.76 9.45
C VAL A 189 -7.71 -19.71 9.32
N ASP A 190 -8.82 -19.23 8.79
CA ASP A 190 -9.92 -20.05 8.30
C ASP A 190 -9.99 -19.94 6.78
N ALA A 191 -9.32 -20.86 6.10
CA ALA A 191 -9.28 -20.96 4.65
C ALA A 191 -9.05 -22.41 4.22
N ARG A 192 -9.54 -22.74 3.03
CA ARG A 192 -9.29 -24.05 2.41
C ARG A 192 -8.50 -23.87 1.11
N PRO A 193 -7.34 -24.52 0.96
CA PRO A 193 -6.62 -24.55 -0.31
C PRO A 193 -7.47 -25.17 -1.41
N GLN A 194 -7.56 -24.50 -2.54
CA GLN A 194 -8.16 -25.03 -3.76
C GLN A 194 -7.08 -25.18 -4.82
N LYS A 195 -6.89 -26.41 -5.31
CA LYS A 195 -5.94 -26.68 -6.38
C LYS A 195 -6.48 -26.15 -7.71
N VAL A 196 -5.71 -25.29 -8.36
CA VAL A 196 -5.99 -24.76 -9.69
C VAL A 196 -4.77 -25.07 -10.55
N GLN A 197 -4.90 -26.11 -11.40
CA GLN A 197 -3.79 -26.63 -12.20
C GLN A 197 -2.56 -27.00 -11.36
N SER A 198 -1.47 -26.24 -11.48
CA SER A 198 -0.19 -26.44 -10.80
C SER A 198 0.02 -25.54 -9.58
N TRP A 199 -0.95 -24.70 -9.21
CA TRP A 199 -0.89 -23.84 -8.03
C TRP A 199 -2.10 -24.05 -7.11
N TYR A 200 -2.04 -23.47 -5.92
CA TYR A 200 -3.14 -23.43 -4.97
C TYR A 200 -3.61 -22.00 -4.78
N VAL A 201 -4.92 -21.84 -4.68
CA VAL A 201 -5.58 -20.58 -4.29
C VAL A 201 -6.23 -20.80 -2.93
N LEU A 202 -5.93 -19.95 -1.97
CA LEU A 202 -6.54 -19.92 -0.66
C LEU A 202 -7.36 -18.64 -0.54
N THR A 203 -8.66 -18.79 -0.32
CA THR A 203 -9.56 -17.69 0.00
C THR A 203 -10.21 -17.97 1.34
N GLY A 204 -10.22 -16.99 2.22
CA GLY A 204 -10.78 -17.15 3.56
C GLY A 204 -10.58 -15.92 4.43
N THR A 205 -10.63 -16.14 5.74
CA THR A 205 -10.45 -15.09 6.73
C THR A 205 -9.24 -15.36 7.62
N SER A 206 -8.46 -14.31 7.90
CA SER A 206 -7.43 -14.33 8.92
C SER A 206 -7.85 -13.44 10.09
N THR A 207 -7.53 -13.86 11.31
CA THR A 207 -7.79 -13.09 12.54
C THR A 207 -6.51 -12.97 13.33
N GLY A 208 -6.00 -11.75 13.50
CA GLY A 208 -4.87 -11.50 14.40
C GLY A 208 -5.30 -11.50 15.86
N HIS A 209 -4.39 -11.89 16.75
CA HIS A 209 -4.57 -11.71 18.19
C HIS A 209 -4.63 -10.22 18.56
N GLN A 210 -5.12 -9.87 19.74
CA GLN A 210 -5.10 -8.47 20.21
C GLN A 210 -4.66 -8.38 21.66
N THR A 211 -3.92 -7.32 21.97
CA THR A 211 -3.57 -6.92 23.32
C THR A 211 -4.82 -6.40 24.05
N PRO A 212 -5.03 -6.72 25.34
CA PRO A 212 -6.19 -6.27 26.09
C PRO A 212 -6.39 -4.75 26.01
N GLY A 213 -7.60 -4.30 25.62
CA GLY A 213 -7.99 -2.87 25.61
C GLY A 213 -8.14 -2.23 24.23
N HIS A 214 -7.90 -2.97 23.14
CA HIS A 214 -8.19 -2.52 21.77
C HIS A 214 -9.34 -3.36 21.20
N THR A 215 -10.32 -2.71 20.56
CA THR A 215 -11.42 -3.36 19.84
C THR A 215 -11.66 -2.64 18.52
N PRO A 216 -12.05 -3.34 17.43
CA PRO A 216 -12.33 -4.79 17.33
C PRO A 216 -11.17 -5.61 16.71
N ASN A 217 -11.28 -6.95 16.78
CA ASN A 217 -10.39 -7.91 16.13
C ASN A 217 -10.13 -7.52 14.66
N ALA A 218 -8.87 -7.55 14.23
CA ALA A 218 -8.50 -7.34 12.82
C ALA A 218 -8.80 -8.62 12.03
N VAL A 219 -10.08 -8.83 11.73
CA VAL A 219 -10.55 -9.88 10.83
C VAL A 219 -10.39 -9.38 9.40
N MET A 220 -9.57 -10.07 8.64
CA MET A 220 -9.25 -9.71 7.26
C MET A 220 -9.74 -10.81 6.32
N ASN A 221 -10.45 -10.43 5.27
CA ASN A 221 -10.66 -11.30 4.12
C ASN A 221 -9.36 -11.32 3.31
N PHE A 222 -8.94 -12.50 2.88
CA PHE A 222 -7.73 -12.62 2.06
C PHE A 222 -7.91 -13.57 0.89
N THR A 223 -7.11 -13.34 -0.15
CA THR A 223 -6.84 -14.32 -1.20
C THR A 223 -5.34 -14.44 -1.37
N CYS A 224 -4.83 -15.67 -1.32
CA CYS A 224 -3.42 -15.99 -1.48
C CYS A 224 -3.25 -17.07 -2.55
N THR A 225 -2.23 -16.91 -3.39
CA THR A 225 -1.83 -17.92 -4.38
C THR A 225 -0.48 -18.49 -3.98
N ALA A 226 -0.37 -19.82 -3.93
CA ALA A 226 0.88 -20.53 -3.68
C ALA A 226 1.25 -21.38 -4.91
N GLU A 227 2.46 -21.20 -5.43
CA GLU A 227 2.95 -21.86 -6.63
C GLU A 227 4.39 -22.35 -6.45
N THR A 228 4.78 -23.35 -7.24
CA THR A 228 6.18 -23.77 -7.35
C THR A 228 6.85 -22.94 -8.44
N GLY A 229 7.83 -22.14 -8.05
CA GLY A 229 8.70 -21.38 -8.94
C GLY A 229 9.58 -22.28 -9.81
N THR A 230 10.19 -21.69 -10.83
CA THR A 230 11.07 -22.39 -11.78
C THR A 230 12.35 -22.93 -11.15
N ASP A 231 12.73 -22.41 -9.99
CA ASP A 231 13.84 -22.84 -9.14
C ASP A 231 13.47 -23.97 -8.16
N GLY A 232 12.22 -24.45 -8.23
CA GLY A 232 11.68 -25.46 -7.31
C GLY A 232 11.33 -24.92 -5.92
N GLN A 233 11.47 -23.60 -5.70
CA GLN A 233 11.03 -22.96 -4.46
C GLN A 233 9.53 -22.73 -4.50
N ILE A 234 8.89 -22.74 -3.33
CA ILE A 234 7.47 -22.42 -3.23
C ILE A 234 7.33 -20.95 -2.89
N SER A 235 6.65 -20.21 -3.75
CA SER A 235 6.31 -18.82 -3.54
C SER A 235 4.82 -18.69 -3.23
N ALA A 236 4.50 -17.87 -2.24
CA ALA A 236 3.14 -17.46 -1.96
C ALA A 236 2.99 -15.95 -2.17
N LYS A 237 1.81 -15.53 -2.61
CA LYS A 237 1.49 -14.13 -2.87
C LYS A 237 0.07 -13.83 -2.43
N LEU A 238 -0.08 -12.82 -1.58
CA LEU A 238 -1.39 -12.24 -1.29
C LEU A 238 -1.84 -11.38 -2.48
N THR A 239 -3.00 -11.71 -3.01
CA THR A 239 -3.67 -10.98 -4.11
C THR A 239 -4.81 -10.10 -3.60
N ALA A 240 -5.38 -10.43 -2.43
CA ALA A 240 -6.33 -9.59 -1.71
C ALA A 240 -6.07 -9.70 -0.19
N PHE A 241 -6.21 -8.59 0.54
CA PHE A 241 -6.11 -8.53 2.01
C PHE A 241 -6.84 -7.27 2.50
N GLU A 242 -8.09 -7.43 2.92
CA GLU A 242 -9.01 -6.31 3.20
C GLU A 242 -9.79 -6.55 4.49
N PRO A 243 -10.15 -5.49 5.25
CA PRO A 243 -11.00 -5.63 6.42
C PRO A 243 -12.35 -6.27 6.07
N ARG A 244 -12.87 -7.11 6.98
CA ARG A 244 -14.21 -7.71 6.84
C ARG A 244 -15.33 -6.70 7.07
#